data_AF-A0A821NMS8-F1
#
_entry.id   AF-A0A821NMS8-F1
#
_cell.length_a   1.000
_cell.length_b   1.000
_cell.length_c   1.000
_cell.angle_alpha   90.00
_cell.angle_beta   90.00
_cell.angle_gamma   90.00
#
_symmetry.space_group_name_H-M   'P 1'
#
loop_
_entity.id
_entity.type
_entity.pdbx_description
1 polymer ?
#
loop_
_entity_poly.entity_id
_entity_poly.type
_entity_poly.pdbx_seq_one_letter_code
_entity_poly.pdbx_strand_id
1 'polypeptide(L)'
;KINYIRQYTCLIHRLFYVQLQESQWKYYYDIGMQENIWSGRVSKKWAAMNSMNYTYGRSKNLIEQRLKTIQRQLQQASQALQNFGQQPLPQCISEMNPPLDFTKLNAIVTAVVRKGQHKLKQQFEHNKKMLMLDSTDHRLVQEVYDLKPSQQQIRCIRNIWKTIENKKQMEEQIQILKHRIHSNCLPPAFNLLDYSLDRIDKILSRSKQDYMQNNDRKQQKILNARRLKKVGRFKYDMLELSIAAGEEKIRNYDKKIKKEKLKLMSVTDKLKNNNSTSENFQQLMLAMEAREKHMMERADYITQQKLHSFFDEAPAPQQDIMNNDGVGANQN
;
A
#
# COMPACT_ATOMS: atom_id res chain seq x y z
N LYS A 1 -37.45 11.69 16.27
CA LYS A 1 -37.40 10.38 15.59
C LYS A 1 -36.09 10.16 14.81
N ILE A 2 -35.85 10.83 13.67
CA ILE A 2 -34.57 10.69 12.91
C ILE A 2 -33.33 11.03 13.76
N ASN A 3 -33.41 12.07 14.59
CA ASN A 3 -32.29 12.45 15.48
C ASN A 3 -31.91 11.34 16.48
N TYR A 4 -32.86 10.55 16.98
CA TYR A 4 -32.58 9.43 17.87
C TYR A 4 -31.86 8.28 17.15
N ILE A 5 -32.28 7.95 15.93
CA ILE A 5 -31.59 6.95 15.10
C ILE A 5 -30.17 7.42 14.76
N ARG A 6 -29.98 8.72 14.47
CA ARG A 6 -28.65 9.31 14.25
C ARG A 6 -27.77 9.21 15.49
N GLN A 7 -28.29 9.58 16.66
CA GLN A 7 -27.55 9.46 17.93
C GLN A 7 -27.17 8.00 18.23
N TYR A 8 -28.10 7.06 18.05
CA TYR A 8 -27.83 5.62 18.20
C TYR A 8 -26.75 5.13 17.24
N THR A 9 -26.82 5.55 15.97
CA THR A 9 -25.81 5.25 14.95
C THR A 9 -24.44 5.79 15.35
N CYS A 10 -24.37 7.02 15.89
CA CYS A 10 -23.13 7.60 16.38
C CYS A 10 -22.54 6.82 17.58
N LEU A 11 -23.38 6.35 18.50
CA LEU A 11 -22.95 5.54 19.64
C LEU A 11 -22.39 4.19 19.20
N ILE A 12 -23.07 3.48 18.29
CA ILE A 12 -22.56 2.24 17.69
C ILE A 12 -21.25 2.48 16.95
N HIS A 13 -21.19 3.55 16.15
CA HIS A 13 -19.96 3.93 15.43
C HIS A 13 -18.80 4.19 16.39
N ARG A 14 -19.03 4.92 17.48
CA ARG A 14 -18.02 5.18 18.51
C ARG A 14 -17.55 3.89 19.19
N LEU A 15 -18.47 3.00 19.55
CA LEU A 15 -18.13 1.73 20.17
C LEU A 15 -17.24 0.87 19.25
N PHE A 16 -17.66 0.68 17.99
CA PHE A 16 -16.88 -0.11 17.03
C PHE A 16 -15.51 0.50 16.73
N TYR A 17 -15.42 1.84 16.66
CA TYR A 17 -14.16 2.53 16.49
C TYR A 17 -13.19 2.24 17.66
N VAL A 18 -13.66 2.35 18.89
CA VAL A 18 -12.82 2.11 20.08
C VAL A 18 -12.43 0.63 20.18
N GLN A 19 -13.33 -0.29 19.83
CA GLN A 19 -13.01 -1.73 19.75
C GLN A 19 -11.92 -2.03 18.71
N LEU A 20 -11.96 -1.39 17.54
CA LEU A 20 -10.91 -1.51 16.53
C LEU A 20 -9.57 -1.00 17.05
N GLN A 21 -9.55 0.15 17.73
CA GLN A 21 -8.35 0.66 18.38
C GLN A 21 -7.82 -0.34 19.43
N GLU A 22 -8.69 -0.86 20.28
CA GLU A 22 -8.30 -1.86 21.29
C GLU A 22 -7.64 -3.08 20.65
N SER A 23 -8.26 -3.64 19.60
CA SER A 23 -7.71 -4.77 18.84
C SER A 23 -6.32 -4.47 18.27
N GLN A 24 -6.12 -3.28 17.69
CA GLN A 24 -4.82 -2.88 17.16
C GLN A 24 -3.75 -2.76 18.26
N TRP A 25 -4.06 -2.08 19.35
CA TRP A 25 -3.08 -1.83 20.40
C TRP A 25 -2.78 -3.08 21.24
N LYS A 26 -3.76 -3.98 21.40
CA LYS A 26 -3.51 -5.31 21.99
C LYS A 26 -2.55 -6.11 21.12
N TYR A 27 -2.78 -6.14 19.81
CA TYR A 27 -1.87 -6.80 18.86
C TYR A 27 -0.43 -6.22 18.94
N TYR A 28 -0.29 -4.90 19.06
CA TYR A 28 1.02 -4.27 19.25
C TYR A 28 1.70 -4.67 20.57
N TYR A 29 0.93 -4.80 21.64
CA TYR A 29 1.43 -5.28 22.92
C TYR A 29 1.88 -6.75 22.82
N ASP A 30 1.09 -7.60 22.17
CA ASP A 30 1.36 -9.03 22.03
C ASP A 30 2.63 -9.29 21.21
N ILE A 31 2.80 -8.60 20.07
CA ILE A 31 4.05 -8.66 19.31
C ILE A 31 5.21 -8.13 20.17
N GLY A 32 5.01 -7.02 20.88
CA GLY A 32 6.01 -6.48 21.80
C GLY A 32 6.53 -7.53 22.79
N MET A 33 5.62 -8.33 23.35
CA MET A 33 5.93 -9.42 24.28
C MET A 33 6.62 -10.60 23.60
N GLN A 34 6.17 -11.00 22.41
CA GLN A 34 6.70 -12.17 21.69
C GLN A 34 8.08 -11.91 21.07
N GLU A 35 8.26 -10.76 20.42
CA GLU A 35 9.46 -10.42 19.66
C GLU A 35 10.44 -9.53 20.46
N ASN A 36 10.08 -9.17 21.71
CA ASN A 36 10.86 -8.27 22.58
C ASN A 36 11.19 -6.89 21.96
N ILE A 37 10.25 -6.32 21.19
CA ILE A 37 10.47 -5.12 20.36
C ILE A 37 10.08 -3.80 21.05
N TRP A 38 10.40 -3.65 22.33
CA TRP A 38 9.92 -2.53 23.14
C TRP A 38 10.56 -1.18 22.82
N SER A 39 11.74 -1.14 22.22
CA SER A 39 12.39 0.11 21.85
C SER A 39 12.16 0.50 20.39
N GLY A 40 11.73 -0.44 19.53
CA GLY A 40 11.05 -0.22 18.25
C GLY A 40 11.67 0.81 17.29
N ARG A 41 12.91 1.22 17.51
CA ARG A 41 13.56 2.34 16.84
C ARG A 41 15.05 2.13 16.84
N VAL A 42 15.65 2.51 15.72
CA VAL A 42 17.10 2.53 15.52
C VAL A 42 17.47 3.88 14.95
N SER A 43 18.76 4.22 14.99
CA SER A 43 19.19 5.48 14.39
C SER A 43 18.86 5.51 12.89
N LYS A 44 18.46 6.68 12.37
CA LYS A 44 18.18 6.85 10.93
C LYS A 44 19.35 6.41 10.05
N LYS A 45 20.58 6.67 10.51
CA LYS A 45 21.82 6.27 9.84
C LYS A 45 21.94 4.75 9.75
N TRP A 46 21.73 4.05 10.87
CA TRP A 46 21.80 2.59 10.88
C TRP A 46 20.69 1.95 10.05
N ALA A 47 19.48 2.51 10.11
CA ALA A 47 18.38 2.08 9.24
C ALA A 47 18.70 2.23 7.75
N ALA A 48 19.21 3.40 7.34
CA ALA A 48 19.58 3.68 5.97
C ALA A 48 20.73 2.77 5.47
N MET A 49 21.71 2.48 6.32
CA MET A 49 22.83 1.57 5.99
C MET A 49 22.38 0.12 5.76
N ASN A 50 21.26 -0.28 6.36
CA ASN A 50 20.75 -1.64 6.29
C ASN A 50 19.47 -1.76 5.46
N SER A 51 19.03 -0.70 4.77
CA SER A 51 17.79 -0.70 3.96
C SER A 51 16.56 -1.14 4.75
N MET A 52 16.38 -0.62 5.95
CA MET A 52 15.28 -0.97 6.86
C MET A 52 14.54 0.27 7.36
N ASN A 53 13.34 0.07 7.91
CA ASN A 53 12.59 1.16 8.54
C ASN A 53 13.28 1.60 9.84
N TYR A 54 13.38 2.90 10.11
CA TYR A 54 13.99 3.40 11.35
C TYR A 54 13.08 3.27 12.57
N THR A 55 11.79 3.06 12.35
CA THR A 55 10.77 2.81 13.39
C THR A 55 9.96 1.58 13.04
N TYR A 56 9.75 0.71 14.01
CA TYR A 56 8.97 -0.53 13.89
C TYR A 56 8.24 -0.89 15.19
N GLY A 57 8.24 0.00 16.20
CA GLY A 57 7.61 -0.28 17.48
C GLY A 57 7.45 0.96 18.36
N ARG A 58 6.92 0.74 19.56
CA ARG A 58 6.67 1.76 20.59
C ARG A 58 7.07 1.20 21.96
N SER A 59 7.40 2.09 22.90
CA SER A 59 7.69 1.69 24.27
C SER A 59 6.53 0.98 24.93
N LYS A 60 6.84 -0.06 25.71
CA LYS A 60 5.87 -0.82 26.51
C LYS A 60 4.97 0.12 27.31
N ASN A 61 5.58 1.05 28.05
CA ASN A 61 4.88 2.03 28.87
C ASN A 61 3.86 2.86 28.07
N LEU A 62 4.21 3.26 26.84
CA LEU A 62 3.29 4.02 25.99
C LEU A 62 2.11 3.16 25.53
N ILE A 63 2.37 1.92 25.12
CA ILE A 63 1.31 0.98 24.69
C ILE A 63 0.37 0.70 25.86
N GLU A 64 0.89 0.41 27.05
CA GLU A 64 0.09 0.16 28.26
C GLU A 64 -0.75 1.36 28.66
N GLN A 65 -0.18 2.58 28.64
CA GLN A 65 -0.94 3.81 28.90
C GLN A 65 -2.07 4.03 27.87
N ARG A 66 -1.80 3.73 26.60
CA ARG A 66 -2.82 3.79 25.54
C ARG A 66 -3.92 2.76 25.76
N LEU A 67 -3.57 1.51 26.09
CA LEU A 67 -4.54 0.47 26.39
C LEU A 67 -5.43 0.83 27.58
N LYS A 68 -4.86 1.35 28.68
CA LYS A 68 -5.64 1.85 29.82
C LYS A 68 -6.63 2.95 29.42
N THR A 69 -6.20 3.86 28.55
CA THR A 69 -7.07 4.93 28.03
C THR A 69 -8.21 4.37 27.18
N ILE A 70 -7.90 3.42 26.29
CA ILE A 70 -8.88 2.77 25.41
C ILE A 70 -9.90 1.98 26.23
N GLN A 71 -9.46 1.26 27.26
CA GLN A 71 -10.36 0.53 28.17
C GLN A 71 -11.38 1.46 28.83
N ARG A 72 -10.95 2.63 29.33
CA ARG A 72 -11.88 3.64 29.87
C ARG A 72 -12.86 4.14 28.80
N GLN A 73 -12.38 4.41 27.59
CA GLN A 73 -13.24 4.84 26.48
C GLN A 73 -14.24 3.77 26.06
N LEU A 74 -13.86 2.49 26.13
CA LEU A 74 -14.71 1.36 25.80
C LEU A 74 -15.82 1.20 26.85
N GLN A 75 -15.48 1.32 28.14
CA GLN A 75 -16.47 1.35 29.21
C GLN A 75 -17.46 2.50 29.03
N GLN A 76 -16.98 3.71 28.76
CA GLN A 76 -17.84 4.89 28.52
C GLN A 76 -18.75 4.70 27.30
N ALA A 77 -18.22 4.18 26.19
CA ALA A 77 -19.01 3.95 24.97
C ALA A 77 -20.08 2.86 25.18
N SER A 78 -19.74 1.77 25.86
CA SER A 78 -20.68 0.69 26.19
C SER A 78 -21.78 1.17 27.14
N GLN A 79 -21.42 1.91 28.19
CA GLN A 79 -22.39 2.50 29.12
C GLN A 79 -23.31 3.49 28.41
N ALA A 80 -22.78 4.37 27.55
CA ALA A 80 -23.58 5.31 26.78
C ALA A 80 -24.57 4.60 25.85
N LEU A 81 -24.15 3.51 25.19
CA LEU A 81 -25.01 2.70 24.33
C LEU A 81 -26.08 1.97 25.14
N GLN A 82 -25.72 1.39 26.29
CA GLN A 82 -26.65 0.70 27.19
C GLN A 82 -27.70 1.66 27.74
N ASN A 83 -27.28 2.82 28.26
CA ASN A 83 -28.18 3.83 28.79
C ASN A 83 -29.16 4.30 27.70
N PHE A 84 -28.65 4.63 26.51
CA PHE A 84 -29.49 5.06 25.39
C PHE A 84 -30.46 3.96 24.89
N GLY A 85 -30.03 2.70 24.96
CA GLY A 85 -30.83 1.53 24.64
C GLY A 85 -31.91 1.21 25.68
N GLN A 86 -31.71 1.61 26.94
CA GLN A 86 -32.71 1.48 28.00
C GLN A 86 -33.74 2.62 27.96
N GLN A 87 -33.30 3.88 27.82
CA GLN A 87 -34.12 5.06 27.47
C GLN A 87 -33.20 6.14 26.86
N PRO A 88 -33.54 6.82 25.74
CA PRO A 88 -34.87 7.10 25.19
C PRO A 88 -35.28 6.29 23.94
N LEU A 89 -34.45 5.34 23.49
CA LEU A 89 -34.68 4.68 22.20
C LEU A 89 -35.94 3.79 22.15
N PRO A 90 -36.25 2.96 23.18
CA PRO A 90 -37.48 2.16 23.17
C PRO A 90 -38.76 3.01 23.14
N GLN A 91 -38.79 4.11 23.90
CA GLN A 91 -39.92 5.07 23.91
C GLN A 91 -40.14 5.69 22.53
N CYS A 92 -39.07 6.16 21.88
CA CYS A 92 -39.15 6.73 20.54
C CYS A 92 -39.60 5.70 19.49
N ILE A 93 -39.25 4.41 19.67
CA ILE A 93 -39.62 3.31 18.77
C ILE A 93 -41.08 2.91 18.96
N SER A 94 -41.57 2.82 20.20
CA SER A 94 -42.98 2.52 20.49
C SER A 94 -43.95 3.60 20.02
N GLU A 95 -43.49 4.85 19.91
CA GLU A 95 -44.26 5.98 19.37
C GLU A 95 -44.23 6.06 17.82
N MET A 96 -43.58 5.13 17.11
CA MET A 96 -43.61 5.06 15.65
C MET A 96 -44.86 4.30 15.18
N ASN A 97 -45.50 4.81 14.11
CA ASN A 97 -46.59 4.13 13.44
C ASN A 97 -46.21 3.94 11.96
N PRO A 98 -45.98 2.69 11.49
CA PRO A 98 -46.02 1.44 12.26
C PRO A 98 -44.86 1.29 13.26
N PRO A 99 -45.01 0.47 14.32
CA PRO A 99 -43.95 0.19 15.28
C PRO A 99 -42.72 -0.42 14.59
N LEU A 100 -41.54 0.10 14.91
CA LEU A 100 -40.29 -0.38 14.34
C LEU A 100 -39.71 -1.51 15.19
N ASP A 101 -39.30 -2.61 14.57
CA ASP A 101 -38.58 -3.68 15.26
C ASP A 101 -37.15 -3.23 15.61
N PHE A 102 -36.86 -3.10 16.91
CA PHE A 102 -35.56 -2.65 17.40
C PHE A 102 -34.41 -3.59 16.98
N THR A 103 -34.66 -4.90 16.92
CA THR A 103 -33.66 -5.89 16.51
C THR A 103 -33.26 -5.66 15.05
N LYS A 104 -34.25 -5.43 14.19
CA LYS A 104 -34.01 -5.08 12.78
C LYS A 104 -33.29 -3.74 12.65
N LEU A 105 -33.70 -2.72 13.40
CA LEU A 105 -33.02 -1.41 13.39
C LEU A 105 -31.55 -1.55 13.81
N ASN A 106 -31.27 -2.26 14.90
CA ASN A 106 -29.90 -2.47 15.38
C ASN A 106 -29.05 -3.22 14.35
N ALA A 107 -29.60 -4.25 13.71
CA ALA A 107 -28.91 -4.99 12.64
C ALA A 107 -28.58 -4.07 11.45
N ILE A 108 -29.53 -3.26 11.00
CA ILE A 108 -29.35 -2.31 9.89
C ILE A 108 -28.30 -1.26 10.25
N VAL A 109 -28.42 -0.61 11.40
CA VAL A 109 -27.47 0.41 11.86
C VAL A 109 -26.08 -0.17 11.99
N THR A 110 -25.96 -1.35 12.61
CA THR A 110 -24.69 -2.10 12.73
C THR A 110 -24.07 -2.38 11.36
N ALA A 111 -24.87 -2.85 10.39
CA ALA A 111 -24.39 -3.11 9.04
C ALA A 111 -23.91 -1.84 8.33
N VAL A 112 -24.67 -0.74 8.43
CA VAL A 112 -24.30 0.57 7.86
C VAL A 112 -23.02 1.09 8.48
N VAL A 113 -22.88 1.05 9.80
CA VAL A 113 -21.66 1.48 10.50
C VAL A 113 -20.47 0.61 10.09
N ARG A 114 -20.61 -0.72 10.06
CA ARG A 114 -19.54 -1.63 9.63
C ARG A 114 -19.09 -1.34 8.20
N LYS A 115 -20.04 -1.10 7.29
CA LYS A 115 -19.74 -0.70 5.91
C LYS A 115 -19.01 0.65 5.88
N GLY A 116 -19.46 1.63 6.66
CA GLY A 116 -18.82 2.95 6.77
C GLY A 116 -17.40 2.90 7.35
N GLN A 117 -17.12 1.94 8.23
CA GLN A 117 -15.80 1.73 8.84
C GLN A 117 -14.91 0.73 8.09
N HIS A 118 -15.34 0.21 6.93
CA HIS A 118 -14.59 -0.82 6.21
C HIS A 118 -13.15 -0.38 5.87
N LYS A 119 -12.99 0.81 5.29
CA LYS A 119 -11.67 1.37 4.95
C LYS A 119 -10.78 1.51 6.19
N LEU A 120 -11.36 1.97 7.30
CA LEU A 120 -10.63 2.11 8.57
C LEU A 120 -10.17 0.75 9.11
N LYS A 121 -11.03 -0.27 9.04
CA LYS A 121 -10.67 -1.64 9.43
C LYS A 121 -9.54 -2.19 8.57
N GLN A 122 -9.61 -2.02 7.25
CA GLN A 122 -8.52 -2.40 6.33
C GLN A 122 -7.21 -1.67 6.67
N GLN A 123 -7.28 -0.37 6.97
CA GLN A 123 -6.11 0.39 7.38
C GLN A 123 -5.49 -0.13 8.69
N PHE A 124 -6.32 -0.53 9.66
CA PHE A 124 -5.81 -1.14 10.89
C PHE A 124 -5.15 -2.49 10.65
N GLU A 125 -5.76 -3.36 9.84
CA GLU A 125 -5.14 -4.64 9.47
C GLU A 125 -3.83 -4.44 8.69
N HIS A 126 -3.78 -3.44 7.81
CA HIS A 126 -2.55 -3.03 7.15
C HIS A 126 -1.46 -2.62 8.14
N ASN A 127 -1.80 -1.75 9.09
CA ASN A 127 -0.86 -1.29 10.12
C ASN A 127 -0.37 -2.43 11.03
N LYS A 128 -1.19 -3.45 11.26
CA LYS A 128 -0.79 -4.67 12.00
C LYS A 128 0.24 -5.47 11.20
N LYS A 129 -0.07 -5.80 9.94
CA LYS A 129 0.84 -6.58 9.07
C LYS A 129 2.15 -5.84 8.82
N MET A 130 2.10 -4.52 8.58
CA MET A 130 3.31 -3.70 8.43
C MET A 130 4.17 -3.68 9.68
N LEU A 131 3.58 -3.63 10.88
CA LEU A 131 4.34 -3.72 12.12
C LEU A 131 5.10 -5.05 12.20
N MET A 132 4.42 -6.17 11.93
CA MET A 132 5.03 -7.50 11.97
C MET A 132 6.16 -7.64 10.94
N LEU A 133 5.96 -7.10 9.74
CA LEU A 133 6.99 -7.09 8.72
C LEU A 133 8.19 -6.25 9.16
N ASP A 134 7.97 -5.06 9.69
CA ASP A 134 9.06 -4.20 10.14
C ASP A 134 9.79 -4.82 11.36
N SER A 135 9.08 -5.43 12.33
CA SER A 135 9.71 -6.10 13.47
C SER A 135 10.56 -7.30 13.07
N THR A 136 10.04 -8.12 12.17
CA THR A 136 10.77 -9.27 11.62
C THR A 136 12.02 -8.81 10.88
N ASP A 137 11.95 -7.72 10.10
CA ASP A 137 13.13 -7.21 9.39
C ASP A 137 14.23 -6.76 10.37
N HIS A 138 13.85 -6.08 11.46
CA HIS A 138 14.81 -5.71 12.50
C HIS A 138 15.47 -6.91 13.16
N ARG A 139 14.69 -7.94 13.52
CA ARG A 139 15.23 -9.19 14.08
C ARG A 139 16.21 -9.86 13.12
N LEU A 140 15.85 -10.00 11.84
CA LEU A 140 16.69 -10.61 10.82
C LEU A 140 17.98 -9.82 10.56
N VAL A 141 17.94 -8.47 10.65
CA VAL A 141 19.16 -7.65 10.62
C VAL A 141 20.03 -7.99 11.81
N GLN A 142 19.45 -8.02 13.01
CA GLN A 142 20.19 -8.26 14.25
C GLN A 142 20.85 -9.65 14.24
N GLU A 143 20.14 -10.70 13.81
CA GLU A 143 20.68 -12.05 13.67
C GLU A 143 21.96 -12.07 12.80
N VAL A 144 21.99 -11.30 11.71
CA VAL A 144 23.20 -11.17 10.87
C VAL A 144 24.35 -10.52 11.62
N TYR A 145 24.10 -9.49 12.44
CA TYR A 145 25.17 -8.83 13.22
C TYR A 145 25.62 -9.67 14.43
N ASP A 146 24.73 -10.46 15.02
CA ASP A 146 25.03 -11.33 16.17
C ASP A 146 26.00 -12.46 15.78
N LEU A 147 26.02 -12.86 14.51
CA LEU A 147 27.03 -13.75 13.92
C LEU A 147 28.42 -13.11 13.75
N LYS A 148 28.58 -11.84 14.15
CA LYS A 148 29.84 -11.07 14.13
C LYS A 148 30.59 -11.12 12.78
N PRO A 149 29.92 -10.81 11.66
CA PRO A 149 30.56 -10.80 10.35
C PRO A 149 31.71 -9.77 10.28
N SER A 150 32.72 -10.07 9.47
CA SER A 150 33.80 -9.13 9.20
C SER A 150 33.30 -7.87 8.48
N GLN A 151 34.06 -6.78 8.56
CA GLN A 151 33.70 -5.52 7.87
C GLN A 151 33.49 -5.71 6.36
N GLN A 152 34.25 -6.60 5.73
CA GLN A 152 34.11 -6.89 4.31
C GLN A 152 32.82 -7.67 4.02
N GLN A 153 32.46 -8.64 4.87
CA GLN A 153 31.19 -9.36 4.78
C GLN A 153 30.00 -8.41 4.97
N ILE A 154 30.04 -7.55 5.99
CA ILE A 154 29.01 -6.52 6.24
C ILE A 154 28.84 -5.61 5.02
N ARG A 155 29.94 -5.18 4.39
CA ARG A 155 29.88 -4.33 3.19
C ARG A 155 29.16 -5.02 2.04
N CYS A 156 29.49 -6.29 1.76
CA CYS A 156 28.82 -7.07 0.72
C CYS A 156 27.33 -7.25 1.03
N ILE A 157 26.98 -7.63 2.26
CA ILE A 157 25.60 -7.83 2.68
C ILE A 157 24.77 -6.54 2.54
N ARG A 158 25.29 -5.40 3.00
CA ARG A 158 24.62 -4.10 2.83
C ARG A 158 24.43 -3.73 1.36
N ASN A 159 25.41 -4.00 0.51
CA ASN A 159 25.28 -3.76 -0.93
C ASN A 159 24.19 -4.63 -1.55
N ILE A 160 24.08 -5.89 -1.13
CA ILE A 160 23.04 -6.82 -1.57
C ILE A 160 21.67 -6.27 -1.17
N TRP A 161 21.46 -6.00 0.12
CA TRP A 161 20.19 -5.46 0.62
C TRP A 161 19.79 -4.15 -0.07
N LYS A 162 20.73 -3.22 -0.25
CA LYS A 162 20.43 -1.96 -0.96
C LYS A 162 20.05 -2.20 -2.42
N THR A 163 20.69 -3.17 -3.07
CA THR A 163 20.38 -3.51 -4.45
C THR A 163 19.00 -4.18 -4.57
N ILE A 164 18.63 -5.02 -3.60
CA ILE A 164 17.28 -5.63 -3.52
C ILE A 164 16.22 -4.56 -3.28
N GLU A 165 16.44 -3.63 -2.36
CA GLU A 165 15.53 -2.51 -2.11
C GLU A 165 15.26 -1.71 -3.41
N ASN A 166 16.32 -1.33 -4.12
CA ASN A 166 16.21 -0.59 -5.39
C ASN A 166 15.51 -1.43 -6.47
N LYS A 167 15.82 -2.73 -6.57
CA LYS A 167 15.16 -3.66 -7.49
C LYS A 167 13.66 -3.69 -7.24
N LYS A 168 13.25 -3.86 -5.98
CA LYS A 168 11.85 -3.93 -5.58
C LYS A 168 11.10 -2.61 -5.79
N GLN A 169 11.74 -1.47 -5.56
CA GLN A 169 11.15 -0.16 -5.89
C GLN A 169 10.91 -0.01 -7.41
N MET A 170 11.83 -0.51 -8.24
CA MET A 170 11.66 -0.49 -9.70
C MET A 170 10.56 -1.46 -10.16
N GLU A 171 10.50 -2.67 -9.57
CA GLU A 171 9.41 -3.63 -9.83
C GLU A 171 8.04 -3.04 -9.49
N GLU A 172 7.91 -2.40 -8.33
CA GLU A 172 6.68 -1.70 -7.92
C GLU A 172 6.27 -0.65 -8.97
N GLN A 173 7.21 0.19 -9.41
CA GLN A 173 6.94 1.21 -10.42
C GLN A 173 6.47 0.58 -11.73
N ILE A 174 7.15 -0.47 -12.22
CA ILE A 174 6.75 -1.17 -13.44
C ILE A 174 5.37 -1.80 -13.31
N GLN A 175 5.06 -2.43 -12.18
CA GLN A 175 3.73 -3.01 -11.96
C GLN A 175 2.63 -1.94 -12.01
N ILE A 176 2.87 -0.77 -11.41
CA ILE A 176 1.94 0.37 -11.50
C ILE A 176 1.77 0.82 -12.97
N LEU A 177 2.85 0.92 -13.75
CA LEU A 177 2.78 1.31 -15.16
C LEU A 177 2.05 0.26 -16.03
N LYS A 178 2.36 -1.03 -15.84
CA LYS A 178 1.68 -2.14 -16.53
C LYS A 178 0.19 -2.15 -16.22
N HIS A 179 -0.19 -1.94 -14.97
CA HIS A 179 -1.59 -1.86 -14.58
C HIS A 179 -2.30 -0.65 -15.20
N ARG A 180 -1.64 0.52 -15.27
CA ARG A 180 -2.19 1.70 -15.96
C ARG A 180 -2.48 1.46 -17.44
N ILE A 181 -1.58 0.74 -18.12
CA ILE A 181 -1.80 0.29 -19.50
C ILE A 181 -3.04 -0.61 -19.56
N HIS A 182 -3.11 -1.64 -18.72
CA HIS A 182 -4.21 -2.60 -18.73
C HIS A 182 -5.58 -1.96 -18.44
N SER A 183 -5.63 -1.00 -17.52
CA SER A 183 -6.88 -0.31 -17.14
C SER A 183 -7.20 0.90 -18.04
N ASN A 184 -6.44 1.15 -19.12
CA ASN A 184 -6.56 2.34 -19.98
C ASN A 184 -6.50 3.67 -19.21
N CYS A 185 -5.87 3.68 -18.04
CA CYS A 185 -5.71 4.86 -17.20
C CYS A 185 -4.36 5.52 -17.48
N LEU A 186 -4.26 6.26 -18.59
CA LEU A 186 -3.05 7.01 -18.92
C LEU A 186 -2.76 8.09 -17.86
N PRO A 187 -1.48 8.34 -17.53
CA PRO A 187 -1.13 9.40 -16.60
C PRO A 187 -1.68 10.76 -17.06
N PRO A 188 -2.18 11.59 -16.13
CA PRO A 188 -2.61 12.94 -16.46
C PRO A 188 -1.44 13.85 -16.86
N ALA A 189 -0.21 13.48 -16.48
CA ALA A 189 1.03 14.16 -16.82
C ALA A 189 2.18 13.16 -16.98
N PHE A 190 3.07 13.42 -17.94
CA PHE A 190 4.35 12.71 -18.08
C PHE A 190 5.49 13.62 -17.62
N ASN A 191 6.13 13.31 -16.50
CA ASN A 191 7.30 14.07 -16.02
C ASN A 191 8.54 13.95 -16.93
N LEU A 192 8.49 13.07 -17.95
CA LEU A 192 9.57 12.83 -18.89
C LEU A 192 9.55 13.79 -20.09
N LEU A 193 8.43 14.48 -20.32
CA LEU A 193 8.29 15.46 -21.39
C LEU A 193 7.69 16.71 -20.77
N ASP A 194 8.46 17.78 -20.86
CA ASP A 194 8.07 19.16 -20.62
C ASP A 194 6.55 19.37 -20.77
N TYR A 195 5.91 20.06 -19.82
CA TYR A 195 4.45 20.23 -19.61
C TYR A 195 3.60 20.63 -20.86
N SER A 196 4.26 20.80 -22.00
CA SER A 196 3.76 20.95 -23.36
C SER A 196 2.67 19.93 -23.77
N LEU A 197 2.82 18.63 -23.49
CA LEU A 197 1.85 17.61 -23.92
C LEU A 197 0.53 17.72 -23.17
N ASP A 198 0.57 17.99 -21.86
CA ASP A 198 -0.64 18.18 -21.05
C ASP A 198 -1.36 19.49 -21.42
N ARG A 199 -0.58 20.50 -21.80
CA ARG A 199 -1.12 21.75 -22.35
C ARG A 199 -1.83 21.50 -23.69
N ILE A 200 -1.25 20.69 -24.58
CA ILE A 200 -1.86 20.29 -25.86
C ILE A 200 -3.14 19.46 -25.61
N ASP A 201 -3.09 18.48 -24.71
CA ASP A 201 -4.23 17.63 -24.35
C ASP A 201 -5.39 18.46 -23.78
N LYS A 202 -5.09 19.42 -22.89
CA LYS A 202 -6.06 20.39 -22.37
C LYS A 202 -6.60 21.33 -23.44
N ILE A 203 -5.77 21.84 -24.35
CA ILE A 203 -6.22 22.73 -25.44
C ILE A 203 -7.16 21.99 -26.40
N LEU A 204 -6.80 20.76 -26.76
CA LEU A 204 -7.60 19.92 -27.66
C LEU A 204 -8.91 19.46 -27.00
N SER A 205 -8.90 19.20 -25.69
CA SER A 205 -10.08 18.80 -24.91
C SER A 205 -10.99 19.99 -24.55
N ARG A 206 -10.44 21.20 -24.41
CA ARG A 206 -11.18 22.44 -24.09
C ARG A 206 -11.77 23.14 -25.31
N SER A 207 -11.73 22.56 -26.52
CA SER A 207 -12.32 23.18 -27.70
C SER A 207 -13.86 23.14 -27.67
N LYS A 208 -14.46 23.78 -26.66
CA LYS A 208 -15.85 24.21 -26.65
C LYS A 208 -15.85 25.72 -26.89
N GLN A 209 -16.40 26.07 -28.05
CA GLN A 209 -17.28 27.23 -28.30
C GLN A 209 -16.58 28.60 -28.16
N ASP A 210 -16.49 29.42 -29.21
CA ASP A 210 -17.59 30.38 -29.41
C ASP A 210 -17.81 30.94 -30.83
N TYR A 211 -17.01 30.65 -31.87
CA TYR A 211 -17.13 31.44 -33.14
C TYR A 211 -17.03 30.70 -34.49
N MET A 212 -17.42 29.43 -34.62
CA MET A 212 -17.35 28.73 -35.93
C MET A 212 -18.68 28.17 -36.45
N GLN A 213 -18.85 28.17 -37.78
CA GLN A 213 -20.02 27.65 -38.51
C GLN A 213 -20.19 26.13 -38.34
N ASN A 214 -21.41 25.61 -38.53
CA ASN A 214 -21.78 24.24 -38.16
C ASN A 214 -21.01 23.11 -38.88
N ASN A 215 -20.53 23.33 -40.11
CA ASN A 215 -19.72 22.34 -40.85
C ASN A 215 -18.26 22.30 -40.37
N ASP A 216 -17.66 23.46 -40.09
CA ASP A 216 -16.31 23.58 -39.53
C ASP A 216 -16.23 22.97 -38.13
N ARG A 217 -17.31 23.05 -37.34
CA ARG A 217 -17.40 22.39 -36.03
C ARG A 217 -17.25 20.87 -36.11
N LYS A 218 -17.86 20.22 -37.11
CA LYS A 218 -17.75 18.76 -37.29
C LYS A 218 -16.33 18.37 -37.70
N GLN A 219 -15.73 19.10 -38.65
CA GLN A 219 -14.36 18.84 -39.09
C GLN A 219 -13.34 19.09 -37.96
N GLN A 220 -13.49 20.17 -37.20
CA GLN A 220 -12.62 20.47 -36.06
C GLN A 220 -12.72 19.42 -34.95
N LYS A 221 -13.93 18.92 -34.65
CA LYS A 221 -14.13 17.82 -33.71
C LYS A 221 -13.42 16.55 -34.18
N ILE A 222 -13.52 16.20 -35.47
CA ILE A 222 -12.83 15.03 -36.05
C ILE A 222 -11.31 15.20 -35.98
N LEU A 223 -10.79 16.38 -36.30
CA LEU A 223 -9.36 16.66 -36.23
C LEU A 223 -8.84 16.61 -34.79
N ASN A 224 -9.57 17.19 -33.84
CA ASN A 224 -9.22 17.14 -32.42
C ASN A 224 -9.26 15.70 -31.89
N ALA A 225 -10.29 14.91 -32.24
CA ALA A 225 -10.36 13.50 -31.88
C ALA A 225 -9.17 12.70 -32.45
N ARG A 226 -8.78 12.95 -33.71
CA ARG A 226 -7.58 12.33 -34.32
C ARG A 226 -6.29 12.73 -33.59
N ARG A 227 -6.16 14.01 -33.21
CA ARG A 227 -5.00 14.51 -32.46
C ARG A 227 -4.93 13.90 -31.06
N LEU A 228 -6.05 13.83 -30.35
CA LEU A 228 -6.17 13.15 -29.05
C LEU A 228 -5.80 11.66 -29.17
N LYS A 229 -6.24 10.97 -30.23
CA LYS A 229 -5.84 9.58 -30.50
C LYS A 229 -4.33 9.43 -30.70
N LYS A 230 -3.68 10.37 -31.41
CA LYS A 230 -2.22 10.39 -31.57
C LYS A 230 -1.49 10.66 -30.24
N VAL A 231 -1.97 11.62 -29.45
CA VAL A 231 -1.43 11.90 -28.12
C VAL A 231 -1.57 10.68 -27.21
N GLY A 232 -2.73 10.02 -27.21
CA GLY A 232 -2.96 8.79 -26.45
C GLY A 232 -2.01 7.65 -26.84
N ARG A 233 -1.81 7.41 -28.16
CA ARG A 233 -0.82 6.43 -28.65
C ARG A 233 0.59 6.77 -28.21
N PHE A 234 1.00 8.02 -28.36
CA PHE A 234 2.31 8.46 -27.92
C PHE A 234 2.51 8.29 -26.39
N LYS A 235 1.50 8.60 -25.58
CA LYS A 235 1.52 8.35 -24.12
C LYS A 235 1.69 6.84 -23.83
N TYR A 236 1.02 5.99 -24.59
CA TYR A 236 1.15 4.54 -24.48
C TYR A 236 2.56 4.06 -24.83
N ASP A 237 3.11 4.48 -25.98
CA ASP A 237 4.47 4.13 -26.42
C ASP A 237 5.52 4.57 -25.37
N MET A 238 5.35 5.75 -24.78
CA MET A 238 6.22 6.25 -23.71
C MET A 238 6.15 5.41 -22.43
N LEU A 239 4.98 4.85 -22.09
CA LEU A 239 4.84 3.92 -20.96
C LEU A 239 5.54 2.60 -21.26
N GLU A 240 5.37 2.05 -22.46
CA GLU A 240 6.05 0.81 -22.87
C GLU A 240 7.57 0.96 -22.84
N LEU A 241 8.11 2.07 -23.37
CA LEU A 241 9.53 2.38 -23.29
C LEU A 241 10.02 2.50 -21.84
N SER A 242 9.23 3.14 -20.97
CA SER A 242 9.56 3.27 -19.55
C SER A 242 9.57 1.92 -18.83
N ILE A 243 8.63 1.02 -19.18
CA ILE A 243 8.57 -0.35 -18.68
C ILE A 243 9.82 -1.12 -19.13
N ALA A 244 10.13 -1.11 -20.44
CA ALA A 244 11.28 -1.81 -20.99
C ALA A 244 12.61 -1.35 -20.36
N ALA A 245 12.78 -0.03 -20.19
CA ALA A 245 13.95 0.54 -19.51
C ALA A 245 14.01 0.13 -18.03
N GLY A 246 12.87 0.07 -17.34
CA GLY A 246 12.78 -0.43 -15.97
C GLY A 246 13.17 -1.91 -15.86
N GLU A 247 12.69 -2.75 -16.78
CA GLU A 247 12.99 -4.19 -16.81
C GLU A 247 14.48 -4.45 -17.05
N GLU A 248 15.13 -3.65 -17.90
CA GLU A 248 16.58 -3.72 -18.07
C GLU A 248 17.34 -3.32 -16.78
N LYS A 249 16.87 -2.30 -16.06
CA LYS A 249 17.44 -1.96 -14.74
C LYS A 249 17.30 -3.10 -13.74
N ILE A 250 16.16 -3.80 -13.71
CA ILE A 250 15.95 -4.98 -12.87
C ILE A 250 16.96 -6.08 -13.19
N ARG A 251 17.14 -6.42 -14.47
CA ARG A 251 18.15 -7.40 -14.89
C ARG A 251 19.56 -7.01 -14.44
N ASN A 252 19.89 -5.73 -14.48
CA ASN A 252 21.17 -5.23 -14.00
C ASN A 252 21.32 -5.30 -12.47
N TYR A 253 20.25 -5.10 -11.71
CA TYR A 253 20.24 -5.35 -10.27
C TYR A 253 20.47 -6.84 -9.94
N ASP A 254 19.87 -7.77 -10.69
CA ASP A 254 20.10 -9.21 -10.50
C ASP A 254 21.55 -9.61 -10.73
N LYS A 255 22.15 -9.10 -11.81
CA LYS A 255 23.59 -9.29 -12.08
C LYS A 255 24.45 -8.76 -10.93
N LYS A 256 24.09 -7.59 -10.38
CA LYS A 256 24.83 -6.96 -9.27
C LYS A 256 24.69 -7.76 -7.97
N ILE A 257 23.49 -8.24 -7.63
CA ILE A 257 23.26 -9.11 -6.47
C ILE A 257 24.11 -10.38 -6.59
N LYS A 258 24.06 -11.06 -7.74
CA LYS A 258 24.86 -12.26 -8.01
C LYS A 258 26.37 -11.99 -7.83
N LYS A 259 26.85 -10.86 -8.34
CA LYS A 259 28.26 -10.44 -8.20
C LYS A 259 28.65 -10.22 -6.74
N GLU A 260 27.82 -9.55 -5.94
CA GLU A 260 28.11 -9.32 -4.52
C GLU A 260 28.03 -10.61 -3.69
N LYS A 261 27.11 -11.55 -4.01
CA LYS A 261 27.07 -12.88 -3.38
C LYS A 261 28.35 -13.68 -3.66
N LEU A 262 28.86 -13.65 -4.90
CA LEU A 262 30.14 -14.28 -5.24
C LEU A 262 31.33 -13.66 -4.48
N LYS A 263 31.33 -12.32 -4.31
CA LYS A 263 32.33 -11.66 -3.46
C LYS A 263 32.24 -12.13 -2.01
N LEU A 264 31.05 -12.24 -1.46
CA LEU A 264 30.83 -12.72 -0.09
C LEU A 264 31.34 -14.16 0.11
N MET A 265 31.12 -15.04 -0.87
CA MET A 265 31.67 -16.40 -0.87
C MET A 265 33.21 -16.40 -0.92
N SER A 266 33.81 -15.66 -1.86
CA SER A 266 35.27 -15.62 -2.02
C SER A 266 36.02 -14.99 -0.82
N VAL A 267 35.41 -14.03 -0.11
CA VAL A 267 35.97 -13.51 1.15
C VAL A 267 36.08 -14.62 2.20
N THR A 268 35.14 -15.56 2.17
CA THR A 268 35.08 -16.65 3.12
C THR A 268 36.02 -17.79 2.74
N ASP A 269 36.16 -18.09 1.45
CA ASP A 269 37.13 -19.09 1.00
C ASP A 269 38.57 -18.71 1.39
N LYS A 270 38.89 -17.41 1.45
CA LYS A 270 40.18 -16.93 1.97
C LYS A 270 40.35 -17.11 3.48
N LEU A 271 39.27 -17.28 4.23
CA LEU A 271 39.26 -17.46 5.69
C LEU A 271 39.15 -18.93 6.12
N LYS A 272 38.86 -19.85 5.19
CA LYS A 272 38.65 -21.29 5.45
C LYS A 272 39.88 -22.09 5.93
N ASN A 273 41.05 -21.48 6.07
CA ASN A 273 42.21 -22.14 6.69
C ASN A 273 42.01 -22.47 8.19
N ASN A 274 40.90 -22.04 8.80
CA ASN A 274 40.49 -22.40 10.16
C ASN A 274 39.10 -23.07 10.15
N ASN A 275 39.01 -24.36 10.53
CA ASN A 275 37.80 -25.19 10.46
C ASN A 275 36.57 -24.62 11.21
N SER A 276 36.75 -23.78 12.23
CA SER A 276 35.66 -23.12 12.98
C SER A 276 34.93 -22.02 12.18
N THR A 277 35.46 -21.62 11.02
CA THR A 277 34.94 -20.48 10.23
C THR A 277 33.84 -20.89 9.25
N SER A 278 33.70 -22.20 8.96
CA SER A 278 32.77 -22.69 7.94
C SER A 278 31.31 -22.68 8.39
N GLU A 279 31.03 -23.06 9.65
CA GLU A 279 29.65 -23.13 10.18
C GLU A 279 29.03 -21.74 10.37
N ASN A 280 29.78 -20.81 11.00
CA ASN A 280 29.34 -19.42 11.15
C ASN A 280 29.05 -18.74 9.81
N PHE A 281 29.80 -19.07 8.75
CA PHE A 281 29.53 -18.55 7.42
C PHE A 281 28.25 -19.11 6.81
N GLN A 282 28.01 -20.42 6.95
CA GLN A 282 26.76 -21.01 6.49
C GLN A 282 25.55 -20.38 7.19
N GLN A 283 25.64 -20.16 8.51
CA GLN A 283 24.62 -19.44 9.27
C GLN A 283 24.44 -18.00 8.79
N LEU A 284 25.53 -17.31 8.46
CA LEU A 284 25.48 -15.94 7.92
C LEU A 284 24.78 -15.87 6.57
N MET A 285 25.05 -16.84 5.69
CA MET A 285 24.38 -16.95 4.39
C MET A 285 22.89 -17.22 4.56
N LEU A 286 22.52 -18.17 5.43
CA LEU A 286 21.12 -18.48 5.74
C LEU A 286 20.38 -17.27 6.33
N ALA A 287 20.98 -16.56 7.28
CA ALA A 287 20.39 -15.36 7.87
C ALA A 287 20.22 -14.24 6.84
N MET A 288 21.21 -14.04 5.96
CA MET A 288 21.10 -13.09 4.85
C MET A 288 19.95 -13.48 3.91
N GLU A 289 19.87 -14.73 3.47
CA GLU A 289 18.82 -15.22 2.55
C GLU A 289 17.42 -15.17 3.18
N ALA A 290 17.30 -15.48 4.47
CA ALA A 290 16.05 -15.30 5.21
C ALA A 290 15.59 -13.84 5.16
N ARG A 291 16.52 -12.89 5.35
CA ARG A 291 16.22 -11.47 5.20
C ARG A 291 15.89 -11.08 3.77
N GLU A 292 16.60 -11.59 2.77
CA GLU A 292 16.27 -11.32 1.36
C GLU A 292 14.83 -11.74 1.06
N LYS A 293 14.42 -12.94 1.47
CA LYS A 293 13.05 -13.43 1.33
C LYS A 293 12.04 -12.51 2.01
N HIS A 294 12.35 -12.06 3.22
CA HIS A 294 11.51 -11.13 3.96
C HIS A 294 11.36 -9.76 3.29
N MET A 295 12.46 -9.21 2.77
CA MET A 295 12.44 -7.97 1.99
C MET A 295 11.54 -8.09 0.75
N MET A 296 11.53 -9.26 0.11
CA MET A 296 10.64 -9.55 -1.03
C MET A 296 9.18 -9.59 -0.59
N GLU A 297 8.83 -10.35 0.46
CA GLU A 297 7.46 -10.41 0.99
C GLU A 297 6.94 -9.02 1.35
N ARG A 298 7.77 -8.22 2.04
CA ARG A 298 7.41 -6.87 2.44
C ARG A 298 7.14 -5.97 1.24
N ALA A 299 7.99 -6.01 0.22
CA ALA A 299 7.83 -5.21 -0.99
C ALA A 299 6.59 -5.62 -1.79
N ASP A 300 6.34 -6.93 -1.93
CA ASP A 300 5.18 -7.45 -2.64
C ASP A 300 3.89 -7.04 -1.91
N TYR A 301 3.87 -7.11 -0.58
CA TYR A 301 2.75 -6.62 0.24
C TYR A 301 2.47 -5.13 0.04
N ILE A 302 3.52 -4.27 0.09
CA ILE A 302 3.37 -2.82 -0.16
C ILE A 302 2.82 -2.57 -1.56
N THR A 303 3.33 -3.29 -2.56
CA THR A 303 2.91 -3.14 -3.95
C THR A 303 1.44 -3.51 -4.12
N GLN A 304 1.00 -4.63 -3.55
CA GLN A 304 -0.41 -5.05 -3.57
C GLN A 304 -1.32 -4.01 -2.91
N GLN A 305 -0.91 -3.45 -1.77
CA GLN A 305 -1.69 -2.41 -1.08
C GLN A 305 -1.79 -1.13 -1.89
N LYS A 306 -0.69 -0.71 -2.54
CA LYS A 306 -0.70 0.45 -3.43
C LYS A 306 -1.64 0.21 -4.61
N LEU A 307 -1.51 -0.91 -5.31
CA LEU A 307 -2.40 -1.26 -6.41
C LEU A 307 -3.88 -1.27 -5.96
N HIS A 308 -4.20 -1.85 -4.80
CA HIS A 308 -5.57 -1.81 -4.30
C HIS A 308 -6.06 -0.39 -4.00
N SER A 309 -5.24 0.43 -3.32
CA SER A 309 -5.60 1.81 -2.96
C SER A 309 -5.73 2.77 -4.16
N PHE A 310 -4.89 2.60 -5.20
CA PHE A 310 -4.90 3.45 -6.38
C PHE A 310 -6.16 3.28 -7.24
N PHE A 311 -6.76 2.09 -7.23
CA PHE A 311 -7.83 1.73 -8.19
C PHE A 311 -9.21 1.56 -7.55
N ASP A 312 -9.32 1.44 -6.22
CA ASP A 312 -10.60 1.64 -5.51
C ASP A 312 -11.10 3.10 -5.59
N GLU A 313 -10.23 4.04 -5.99
CA GLU A 313 -10.52 5.47 -6.15
C GLU A 313 -10.45 5.95 -7.61
N ALA A 314 -10.12 5.06 -8.55
CA ALA A 314 -10.11 5.40 -9.96
C ALA A 314 -11.56 5.48 -10.50
N PRO A 315 -11.96 6.56 -11.19
CA PRO A 315 -13.23 6.57 -11.90
C PRO A 315 -13.24 5.40 -12.90
N ALA A 316 -14.39 4.75 -13.03
CA ALA A 316 -14.58 3.63 -13.96
C ALA A 316 -13.98 3.98 -15.33
N PRO A 317 -13.35 3.01 -16.01
CA PRO A 317 -12.78 3.25 -17.33
C PRO A 317 -13.86 3.88 -18.21
N GLN A 318 -13.50 4.99 -18.86
CA GLN A 318 -14.32 5.53 -19.93
C GLN A 318 -14.33 4.47 -21.04
N GLN A 319 -15.31 3.56 -20.97
CA GLN A 319 -15.66 2.69 -22.07
C GLN A 319 -16.23 3.59 -23.15
N ASP A 320 -15.35 4.15 -23.97
CA ASP A 320 -15.64 4.55 -25.33
C ASP A 320 -14.31 4.79 -26.04
N ILE A 321 -14.26 4.39 -27.30
CA ILE A 321 -13.13 4.54 -28.23
C ILE A 321 -12.07 3.42 -28.19
N MET A 322 -12.45 2.13 -28.20
CA MET A 322 -11.57 1.08 -28.76
C MET A 322 -12.31 -0.09 -29.45
N ASN A 323 -13.54 0.08 -29.92
CA ASN A 323 -14.18 -0.90 -30.83
C ASN A 323 -14.83 -0.19 -32.01
N ASN A 324 -14.10 -0.12 -33.13
CA ASN A 324 -14.63 -0.20 -34.49
C ASN A 324 -13.46 -0.08 -35.47
N ASP A 325 -12.77 -1.18 -35.69
CA ASP A 325 -12.15 -1.45 -36.99
C ASP A 325 -12.99 -2.57 -37.61
N GLY A 326 -13.62 -2.25 -38.74
CA GLY A 326 -14.69 -3.03 -39.35
C GLY A 326 -14.21 -4.30 -40.03
N VAL A 327 -15.09 -5.32 -39.98
CA VAL A 327 -15.15 -6.36 -41.01
C VAL A 327 -16.46 -6.13 -41.76
N GLY A 328 -16.39 -5.26 -42.75
CA GLY A 328 -17.36 -5.14 -43.83
C GLY A 328 -16.60 -5.31 -45.13
N ALA A 329 -16.20 -6.55 -45.43
CA ALA A 329 -15.78 -6.91 -46.77
C ALA A 329 -17.05 -7.06 -47.60
N ASN A 330 -17.18 -6.21 -48.62
CA ASN A 330 -18.18 -6.33 -49.67
C ASN A 330 -18.12 -7.73 -50.31
N GLN A 331 -19.29 -8.35 -50.46
CA GLN A 331 -19.55 -9.18 -51.63
C GLN A 331 -20.11 -8.29 -52.73
N ASN A 332 -19.56 -8.51 -53.92
CA ASN A 332 -19.73 -7.86 -55.23
C ASN A 332 -18.86 -6.64 -55.51
#